data_AF-A0A432XE06-F1
#
_entry.id   AF-A0A432XE06-F1
#
_cell.length_a   1.000
_cell.length_b   1.000
_cell.length_c   1.000
_cell.angle_alpha   90.00
_cell.angle_beta   90.00
_cell.angle_gamma   90.00
#
_symmetry.space_group_name_H-M   'P 1'
#
loop_
_entity.id
_entity.type
_entity.pdbx_description
1 polymer ?
#
loop_
_entity_poly.entity_id
_entity_poly.type
_entity_poly.pdbx_seq_one_letter_code
_entity_poly.pdbx_strand_id
1 'polypeptide(L)'
;MRTLFVLSLTTICWLPAAHAQADHIVPPMVNVPSGEFMMGTTGGEKQAQPVHKVRLAAFQLGKYAVTVAEFRKFATATGYNPDRTCNDFIDSEGLRGPEHIGSGRWDKHRYSYSDYQPVTCISWQDANAYAAWLSEQTGQRYRLPTEREWEYATKANTSSRYFWGDDPMQTEACKYGNFADLTGEQVNNQLYGYSNKGFIEHLNCDDGEAYNAVVGLYRPNPFGLYDMVGNVSQYLDSCFNPQGYVSDPADTASCEFIATRGGNWHYPAQPHTNRGRFKPEGWNVAANIGFRLAMDGHANVVAPSSQKFELQLHKAQQKRLARREQLLPAVTHLRLLENNAGKLILSWLPSKDKRVTGYDIYRSTLKQAHLLGGFYQNHYDKAYAVAANGTELEVTLPDSGGSFIVVARSGQMLGVPSATAVKPAPVEVSAIPGRIDMQQLIELSDAPLYYFPASEDKPERYLVFKTNKAAKQSMVTLRFDTEVAKTGWYELKYKGTSFQDGEFFKLWQGRKLAGTVRFDRSVDDALSDRHKVYLEAGPQPLELTVLRKDFDRWGLSWLEFSFVTP
;
A
#
# COMPACT_ATOMS: atom_id res chain seq x y z
N MET A 1 -53.43 46.22 -68.08
CA MET A 1 -52.26 46.25 -67.18
C MET A 1 -52.23 44.94 -66.40
N ARG A 2 -51.32 44.02 -66.73
CA ARG A 2 -51.04 42.80 -65.96
C ARG A 2 -49.61 42.92 -65.45
N THR A 3 -49.44 43.00 -64.14
CA THR A 3 -48.14 43.15 -63.47
C THR A 3 -47.60 41.74 -63.17
N LEU A 4 -46.49 41.35 -63.82
CA LEU A 4 -45.74 40.14 -63.49
C LEU A 4 -44.86 40.41 -62.26
N PHE A 5 -44.98 39.60 -61.22
CA PHE A 5 -44.00 39.50 -60.14
C PHE A 5 -43.00 38.39 -60.50
N VAL A 6 -41.72 38.76 -60.60
CA VAL A 6 -40.59 37.83 -60.76
C VAL A 6 -40.12 37.43 -59.37
N LEU A 7 -40.27 36.15 -59.01
CA LEU A 7 -39.64 35.56 -57.82
C LEU A 7 -38.20 35.14 -58.18
N SER A 8 -37.22 35.76 -57.54
CA SER A 8 -35.82 35.34 -57.59
C SER A 8 -35.60 34.22 -56.56
N LEU A 9 -35.27 33.01 -57.01
CA LEU A 9 -34.77 31.94 -56.15
C LEU A 9 -33.28 32.16 -55.88
N THR A 10 -32.95 32.52 -54.64
CA THR A 10 -31.58 32.48 -54.13
C THR A 10 -31.26 31.07 -53.63
N THR A 11 -30.40 30.36 -54.36
CA THR A 11 -29.82 29.08 -53.94
C THR A 11 -28.84 29.34 -52.80
N ILE A 12 -29.24 29.02 -51.56
CA ILE A 12 -28.35 29.02 -50.40
C ILE A 12 -27.48 27.77 -50.48
N CYS A 13 -26.23 27.95 -50.87
CA CYS A 13 -25.21 26.91 -50.84
C CYS A 13 -24.85 26.61 -49.37
N TRP A 14 -25.31 25.48 -48.85
CA TRP A 14 -24.88 24.95 -47.55
C TRP A 14 -23.46 24.40 -47.71
N LEU A 15 -22.46 25.22 -47.40
CA LEU A 15 -21.13 24.70 -47.09
C LEU A 15 -21.22 23.92 -45.78
N PRO A 16 -20.74 22.66 -45.70
CA PRO A 16 -20.64 21.97 -44.43
C PRO A 16 -19.71 22.77 -43.54
N ALA A 17 -20.16 23.08 -42.32
CA ALA A 17 -19.31 23.68 -41.30
C ALA A 17 -18.08 22.79 -41.14
N ALA A 18 -16.91 23.33 -41.48
CA ALA A 18 -15.64 22.72 -41.12
C ALA A 18 -15.66 22.56 -39.60
N HIS A 19 -15.80 21.32 -39.11
CA HIS A 19 -15.69 21.03 -37.69
C HIS A 19 -14.27 21.45 -37.30
N ALA A 20 -14.15 22.54 -36.55
CA ALA A 20 -12.88 22.94 -35.97
C ALA A 20 -12.37 21.74 -35.14
N GLN A 21 -11.24 21.17 -35.53
CA GLN A 21 -10.67 20.02 -34.85
C GLN A 21 -10.45 20.36 -33.38
N ALA A 22 -11.01 19.58 -32.47
CA ALA A 22 -10.94 19.89 -31.05
C ALA A 22 -9.47 19.91 -30.61
N ASP A 23 -9.12 20.87 -29.75
CA ASP A 23 -7.78 20.95 -29.17
C ASP A 23 -7.54 19.71 -28.30
N HIS A 24 -6.63 18.82 -28.73
CA HIS A 24 -6.33 17.55 -28.09
C HIS A 24 -4.81 17.35 -27.97
N ILE A 25 -4.42 16.50 -27.01
CA ILE A 25 -3.04 16.09 -26.82
C ILE A 25 -2.95 14.64 -27.28
N VAL A 26 -2.08 14.38 -28.26
CA VAL A 26 -1.73 13.01 -28.64
C VAL A 26 -0.73 12.50 -27.59
N PRO A 27 -1.04 11.41 -26.87
CA PRO A 27 -0.19 10.90 -25.80
C PRO A 27 1.15 10.42 -26.37
N PRO A 28 2.28 10.64 -25.67
CA PRO A 28 3.55 9.99 -26.04
C PRO A 28 3.41 8.46 -25.92
N MET A 29 3.66 7.74 -27.01
CA MET A 29 3.52 6.28 -27.09
C MET A 29 4.88 5.60 -27.25
N VAL A 30 5.01 4.39 -26.70
CA VAL A 30 6.19 3.53 -26.80
C VAL A 30 5.85 2.33 -27.69
N ASN A 31 6.68 2.04 -28.69
CA ASN A 31 6.58 0.83 -29.50
C ASN A 31 7.00 -0.40 -28.67
N VAL A 32 6.05 -1.28 -28.40
CA VAL A 32 6.27 -2.55 -27.68
C VAL A 32 6.40 -3.67 -28.70
N PRO A 33 7.54 -4.38 -28.77
CA PRO A 33 7.78 -5.37 -29.84
C PRO A 33 6.87 -6.58 -29.69
N SER A 34 6.51 -7.22 -30.82
CA SER A 34 5.87 -8.53 -30.79
C SER A 34 6.74 -9.53 -30.06
N GLY A 35 6.13 -10.49 -29.36
CA GLY A 35 6.90 -11.50 -28.65
C GLY A 35 6.04 -12.50 -27.90
N GLU A 36 6.71 -13.31 -27.11
CA GLU A 36 6.09 -14.29 -26.24
C GLU A 36 6.66 -14.25 -24.83
N PHE A 37 5.82 -14.49 -23.84
CA PHE A 37 6.24 -14.52 -22.44
C PHE A 37 5.38 -15.47 -21.61
N MET A 38 5.88 -15.83 -20.43
CA MET A 38 5.10 -16.52 -19.41
C MET A 38 4.37 -15.49 -18.55
N MET A 39 3.04 -15.50 -18.62
CA MET A 39 2.14 -14.66 -17.83
C MET A 39 1.74 -15.37 -16.53
N GLY A 40 1.69 -14.63 -15.42
CA GLY A 40 1.37 -15.16 -14.10
C GLY A 40 2.57 -15.60 -13.27
N THR A 41 2.29 -16.17 -12.09
CA THR A 41 3.31 -16.67 -11.16
C THR A 41 2.88 -17.95 -10.46
N THR A 42 3.84 -18.83 -10.14
CA THR A 42 3.62 -20.00 -9.26
C THR A 42 3.72 -19.63 -7.78
N GLY A 43 4.36 -18.50 -7.44
CA GLY A 43 4.43 -17.94 -6.10
C GLY A 43 3.67 -16.62 -6.03
N GLY A 44 2.59 -16.57 -5.26
CA GLY A 44 1.69 -15.42 -5.19
C GLY A 44 0.24 -15.85 -5.07
N GLU A 45 -0.68 -14.88 -5.23
CA GLU A 45 -2.11 -15.11 -5.07
C GLU A 45 -2.65 -16.09 -6.11
N LYS A 46 -3.62 -16.92 -5.72
CA LYS A 46 -4.31 -17.88 -6.60
C LYS A 46 -4.80 -17.28 -7.91
N GLN A 47 -5.24 -16.03 -7.89
CA GLN A 47 -5.73 -15.32 -9.07
C GLN A 47 -4.66 -15.03 -10.13
N ALA A 48 -3.37 -15.13 -9.81
CA ALA A 48 -2.28 -14.99 -10.78
C ALA A 48 -1.81 -16.34 -11.37
N GLN A 49 -2.59 -17.41 -11.19
CA GLN A 49 -2.33 -18.77 -11.67
C GLN A 49 -3.38 -19.23 -12.70
N PRO A 50 -3.08 -20.22 -13.57
CA PRO A 50 -1.78 -20.84 -13.76
C PRO A 50 -0.82 -19.96 -14.57
N VAL A 51 0.48 -20.21 -14.43
CA VAL A 51 1.46 -19.64 -15.34
C VAL A 51 1.23 -20.22 -16.74
N HIS A 52 1.08 -19.37 -17.74
CA HIS A 52 0.76 -19.81 -19.11
C HIS A 52 1.47 -18.94 -20.15
N LYS A 53 1.68 -19.50 -21.34
CA LYS A 53 2.38 -18.83 -22.43
C LYS A 53 1.42 -17.91 -23.18
N VAL A 54 1.84 -16.66 -23.40
CA VAL A 54 1.10 -15.68 -24.18
C VAL A 54 1.96 -15.20 -25.35
N ARG A 55 1.31 -14.98 -26.50
CA ARG A 55 1.91 -14.37 -27.69
C ARG A 55 1.18 -13.06 -28.01
N LEU A 56 1.94 -12.03 -28.33
CA LEU A 56 1.42 -10.71 -28.66
C LEU A 56 2.02 -10.23 -29.97
N ALA A 57 1.18 -9.59 -30.79
CA ALA A 57 1.63 -8.78 -31.90
C ALA A 57 2.34 -7.51 -31.38
N ALA A 58 3.03 -6.82 -32.27
CA ALA A 58 3.57 -5.50 -31.97
C ALA A 58 2.42 -4.51 -31.73
N PHE A 59 2.56 -3.68 -30.70
CA PHE A 59 1.57 -2.66 -30.33
C PHE A 59 2.29 -1.44 -29.74
N GLN A 60 1.58 -0.34 -29.51
CA GLN A 60 2.08 0.79 -28.76
C GLN A 60 1.37 0.90 -27.40
N LEU A 61 2.10 1.34 -26.39
CA LEU A 61 1.55 1.63 -25.07
C LEU A 61 1.94 3.04 -24.64
N GLY A 62 1.02 3.75 -23.99
CA GLY A 62 1.26 5.08 -23.44
C GLY A 62 2.50 5.08 -22.54
N LYS A 63 3.45 5.97 -22.85
CA LYS A 63 4.70 6.15 -22.12
C LYS A 63 4.44 6.45 -20.64
N TYR A 64 3.35 7.19 -20.38
CA TYR A 64 2.86 7.61 -19.09
C TYR A 64 1.38 7.19 -18.92
N ALA A 65 0.88 7.21 -17.68
CA ALA A 65 -0.55 7.26 -17.44
C ALA A 65 -1.14 8.57 -17.99
N VAL A 66 -2.41 8.54 -18.40
CA VAL A 66 -3.11 9.74 -18.88
C VAL A 66 -3.16 10.76 -17.74
N THR A 67 -2.79 12.00 -18.04
CA THR A 67 -2.70 13.09 -17.07
C THR A 67 -4.00 13.89 -16.98
N VAL A 68 -4.15 14.67 -15.91
CA VAL A 68 -5.25 15.63 -15.78
C VAL A 68 -5.24 16.64 -16.94
N ALA A 69 -4.06 17.07 -17.40
CA ALA A 69 -3.91 17.98 -18.54
C ALA A 69 -4.52 17.40 -19.84
N GLU A 70 -4.28 16.12 -20.10
CA GLU A 70 -4.83 15.39 -21.26
C GLU A 70 -6.33 15.18 -21.12
N PHE A 71 -6.79 14.66 -19.98
CA PHE A 71 -8.21 14.42 -19.75
C PHE A 71 -9.04 15.71 -19.75
N ARG A 72 -8.46 16.85 -19.33
CA ARG A 72 -9.15 18.15 -19.37
C ARG A 72 -9.47 18.59 -20.79
N LYS A 73 -8.65 18.23 -21.79
CA LYS A 73 -8.96 18.51 -23.21
C LYS A 73 -10.24 17.81 -23.64
N PHE A 74 -10.37 16.53 -23.29
CA PHE A 74 -11.60 15.76 -23.50
C PHE A 74 -12.81 16.39 -22.80
N ALA A 75 -12.70 16.64 -21.49
CA ALA A 75 -13.80 17.18 -20.70
C ALA A 75 -14.29 18.54 -21.24
N THR A 76 -13.36 19.41 -21.67
CA THR A 76 -13.70 20.73 -22.22
C THR A 76 -14.30 20.61 -23.62
N ALA A 77 -13.75 19.76 -24.49
CA ALA A 77 -14.22 19.61 -25.87
C ALA A 77 -15.61 18.99 -25.98
N THR A 78 -15.97 18.11 -25.04
CA THR A 78 -17.20 17.32 -25.10
C THR A 78 -18.26 17.77 -24.09
N GLY A 79 -17.90 18.64 -23.13
CA GLY A 79 -18.72 18.91 -21.96
C GLY A 79 -18.82 17.73 -20.99
N TYR A 80 -17.99 16.69 -21.17
CA TYR A 80 -17.99 15.51 -20.32
C TYR A 80 -17.51 15.87 -18.91
N ASN A 81 -18.38 15.64 -17.93
CA ASN A 81 -18.09 15.90 -16.53
C ASN A 81 -18.43 14.64 -15.72
N PRO A 82 -17.43 13.87 -15.27
CA PRO A 82 -17.66 12.79 -14.32
C PRO A 82 -18.34 13.34 -13.06
N ASP A 83 -19.59 12.93 -12.83
CA ASP A 83 -20.44 13.47 -11.75
C ASP A 83 -20.04 13.00 -10.34
N ARG A 84 -18.99 12.18 -10.23
CA ARG A 84 -18.66 11.49 -8.98
C ARG A 84 -17.50 12.17 -8.28
N THR A 85 -17.75 12.59 -7.04
CA THR A 85 -16.67 12.71 -6.09
C THR A 85 -16.17 11.31 -5.72
N CYS A 86 -14.90 11.20 -5.35
CA CYS A 86 -14.20 9.95 -5.18
C CYS A 86 -13.55 9.87 -3.79
N ASN A 87 -13.30 8.64 -3.34
CA ASN A 87 -12.56 8.44 -2.10
C ASN A 87 -11.07 8.71 -2.34
N ASP A 88 -10.49 9.63 -1.59
CA ASP A 88 -9.04 9.86 -1.63
C ASP A 88 -8.26 8.99 -0.64
N PHE A 89 -8.94 8.40 0.36
CA PHE A 89 -8.37 7.60 1.46
C PHE A 89 -7.32 8.35 2.29
N ILE A 90 -7.44 9.68 2.41
CA ILE A 90 -6.45 10.53 3.10
C ILE A 90 -7.08 11.33 4.25
N ASP A 91 -7.14 10.67 5.40
CA ASP A 91 -7.52 11.24 6.69
C ASP A 91 -6.96 10.40 7.85
N SER A 92 -7.46 10.63 9.07
CA SER A 92 -7.10 9.86 10.26
C SER A 92 -7.54 8.38 10.22
N GLU A 93 -8.44 8.02 9.29
CA GLU A 93 -8.94 6.66 9.10
C GLU A 93 -8.26 5.94 7.93
N GLY A 94 -7.56 6.68 7.07
CA GLY A 94 -6.77 6.17 5.95
C GLY A 94 -7.63 5.31 5.00
N LEU A 95 -7.25 4.05 4.81
CA LEU A 95 -7.98 3.09 3.94
C LEU A 95 -9.38 2.71 4.44
N ARG A 96 -9.85 3.29 5.55
CA ARG A 96 -11.21 3.08 6.09
C ARG A 96 -12.14 4.28 5.89
N GLY A 97 -11.63 5.47 5.53
CA GLY A 97 -12.43 6.68 5.23
C GLY A 97 -13.20 6.55 3.91
N PRO A 98 -14.24 7.36 3.63
CA PRO A 98 -14.20 8.83 3.69
C PRO A 98 -15.41 9.43 4.42
N GLU A 99 -15.73 8.98 5.64
CA GLU A 99 -16.93 9.48 6.34
C GLU A 99 -16.79 10.95 6.79
N HIS A 100 -15.57 11.50 6.82
CA HIS A 100 -15.31 12.75 7.56
C HIS A 100 -14.60 13.90 6.80
N ILE A 101 -13.65 13.68 5.86
CA ILE A 101 -13.00 14.78 5.11
C ILE A 101 -12.50 14.33 3.72
N GLY A 102 -12.83 15.09 2.66
CA GLY A 102 -12.08 15.06 1.40
C GLY A 102 -12.61 14.08 0.36
N SER A 103 -13.57 14.53 -0.44
CA SER A 103 -13.95 13.80 -1.65
C SER A 103 -13.16 14.37 -2.82
N GLY A 104 -12.27 13.57 -3.41
CA GLY A 104 -11.50 13.94 -4.59
C GLY A 104 -12.38 14.09 -5.83
N ARG A 105 -11.92 14.85 -6.82
CA ARG A 105 -12.45 14.86 -8.19
C ARG A 105 -11.29 14.78 -9.17
N TRP A 106 -11.59 14.32 -10.39
CA TRP A 106 -10.59 14.16 -11.44
C TRP A 106 -9.82 15.45 -11.75
N ASP A 107 -10.49 16.61 -11.64
CA ASP A 107 -9.95 17.94 -11.91
C ASP A 107 -9.52 18.70 -10.65
N LYS A 108 -9.95 18.23 -9.48
CA LYS A 108 -9.74 18.90 -8.21
C LYS A 108 -9.54 17.88 -7.09
N HIS A 109 -8.29 17.71 -6.70
CA HIS A 109 -7.89 16.90 -5.57
C HIS A 109 -7.09 17.76 -4.59
N ARG A 110 -7.32 17.62 -3.27
CA ARG A 110 -6.71 18.46 -2.23
C ARG A 110 -5.17 18.41 -2.17
N TYR A 111 -4.57 17.34 -2.73
CA TYR A 111 -3.12 17.19 -2.89
C TYR A 111 -2.64 17.23 -4.34
N SER A 112 -3.51 17.62 -5.27
CA SER A 112 -3.05 17.92 -6.62
C SER A 112 -2.26 19.23 -6.61
N TYR A 113 -1.06 19.18 -7.16
CA TYR A 113 -0.16 20.33 -7.30
C TYR A 113 0.29 20.52 -8.77
N SER A 114 -0.12 19.63 -9.67
CA SER A 114 0.22 19.67 -11.09
C SER A 114 -0.82 18.95 -11.94
N ASP A 115 -1.16 19.55 -13.08
CA ASP A 115 -2.00 18.88 -14.08
C ASP A 115 -1.30 17.70 -14.78
N TYR A 116 0.00 17.52 -14.55
CA TYR A 116 0.79 16.39 -15.05
C TYR A 116 0.81 15.19 -14.09
N GLN A 117 0.03 15.23 -13.00
CA GLN A 117 -0.33 14.04 -12.23
C GLN A 117 -1.31 13.17 -13.04
N PRO A 118 -1.35 11.84 -12.81
CA PRO A 118 -2.31 10.98 -13.48
C PRO A 118 -3.73 11.41 -13.16
N VAL A 119 -4.62 11.37 -14.16
CA VAL A 119 -6.06 11.53 -13.91
C VAL A 119 -6.55 10.34 -13.10
N THR A 120 -7.24 10.63 -11.99
CA THR A 120 -7.84 9.66 -11.08
C THR A 120 -9.27 10.12 -10.78
N CYS A 121 -9.97 9.49 -9.82
CA CYS A 121 -11.36 9.80 -9.55
C CYS A 121 -12.28 9.67 -10.79
N ILE A 122 -11.97 8.69 -11.65
CA ILE A 122 -12.74 8.36 -12.84
C ILE A 122 -13.05 6.87 -12.86
N SER A 123 -14.15 6.49 -13.49
CA SER A 123 -14.54 5.10 -13.71
C SER A 123 -13.84 4.49 -14.93
N TRP A 124 -13.97 3.17 -15.07
CA TRP A 124 -13.55 2.46 -16.27
C TRP A 124 -14.27 2.95 -17.54
N GLN A 125 -15.55 3.35 -17.43
CA GLN A 125 -16.33 3.91 -18.53
C GLN A 125 -15.79 5.27 -18.96
N ASP A 126 -15.42 6.14 -18.01
CA ASP A 126 -14.85 7.45 -18.30
C ASP A 126 -13.51 7.31 -19.07
N ALA A 127 -12.70 6.33 -18.69
CA ALA A 127 -11.45 6.02 -19.38
C ALA A 127 -11.68 5.55 -20.83
N ASN A 128 -12.68 4.69 -21.06
CA ASN A 128 -13.07 4.25 -22.40
C ASN A 128 -13.70 5.38 -23.22
N ALA A 129 -14.49 6.26 -22.62
CA ALA A 129 -15.07 7.43 -23.28
C ALA A 129 -13.96 8.39 -23.76
N TYR A 130 -12.94 8.62 -22.93
CA TYR A 130 -11.74 9.37 -23.32
C TYR A 130 -11.01 8.70 -24.50
N ALA A 131 -10.79 7.38 -24.45
CA ALA A 131 -10.12 6.64 -25.51
C ALA A 131 -10.89 6.71 -26.85
N ALA A 132 -12.22 6.58 -26.80
CA ALA A 132 -13.10 6.69 -27.96
C ALA A 132 -13.07 8.11 -28.56
N TRP A 133 -13.18 9.14 -27.72
CA TRP A 133 -13.07 10.53 -28.16
C TRP A 133 -11.72 10.82 -28.82
N LEU A 134 -10.61 10.42 -28.20
CA LEU A 134 -9.28 10.65 -28.78
C LEU A 134 -9.11 9.91 -30.11
N SER A 135 -9.72 8.72 -30.23
CA SER A 135 -9.72 7.97 -31.49
C SER A 135 -10.41 8.73 -32.60
N GLU A 136 -11.57 9.33 -32.30
CA GLU A 136 -12.30 10.18 -33.24
C GLU A 136 -11.48 11.42 -33.64
N GLN A 137 -10.80 12.07 -32.69
CA GLN A 137 -10.04 13.29 -32.97
C GLN A 137 -8.79 13.05 -33.83
N THR A 138 -8.22 11.85 -33.79
CA THR A 138 -6.93 11.53 -34.43
C THR A 138 -7.06 10.60 -35.63
N GLY A 139 -8.20 9.92 -35.78
CA GLY A 139 -8.38 8.81 -36.73
C GLY A 139 -7.58 7.55 -36.37
N GLN A 140 -6.94 7.51 -35.20
CA GLN A 140 -6.22 6.34 -34.69
C GLN A 140 -7.13 5.56 -33.72
N ARG A 141 -6.88 4.26 -33.54
CA ARG A 141 -7.69 3.44 -32.61
C ARG A 141 -7.01 3.35 -31.24
N TYR A 142 -7.33 4.28 -30.35
CA TYR A 142 -6.94 4.21 -28.94
C TYR A 142 -7.90 3.33 -28.14
N ARG A 143 -7.35 2.56 -27.21
CA ARG A 143 -8.09 1.71 -26.27
C ARG A 143 -7.33 1.57 -24.96
N LEU A 144 -7.96 0.97 -23.95
CA LEU A 144 -7.22 0.47 -22.80
C LEU A 144 -6.37 -0.76 -23.19
N PRO A 145 -5.21 -1.00 -22.55
CA PRO A 145 -4.44 -2.22 -22.76
C PRO A 145 -5.18 -3.43 -22.20
N THR A 146 -5.04 -4.57 -22.87
CA THR A 146 -5.43 -5.85 -22.27
C THR A 146 -4.47 -6.22 -21.13
N GLU A 147 -4.89 -7.08 -20.21
CA GLU A 147 -4.06 -7.50 -19.07
C GLU A 147 -2.75 -8.17 -19.50
N ARG A 148 -2.81 -8.96 -20.59
CA ARG A 148 -1.63 -9.58 -21.20
C ARG A 148 -0.65 -8.57 -21.80
N GLU A 149 -1.15 -7.54 -22.50
CA GLU A 149 -0.31 -6.47 -23.05
C GLU A 149 0.36 -5.69 -21.94
N TRP A 150 -0.40 -5.38 -20.88
CA TRP A 150 0.12 -4.69 -19.72
C TRP A 150 1.23 -5.50 -19.04
N GLU A 151 1.01 -6.78 -18.72
CA GLU A 151 2.02 -7.58 -18.02
C GLU A 151 3.27 -7.80 -18.88
N TYR A 152 3.11 -8.04 -20.19
CA TYR A 152 4.22 -8.12 -21.14
C TYR A 152 5.05 -6.84 -21.17
N ALA A 153 4.35 -5.70 -21.30
CA ALA A 153 4.98 -4.38 -21.36
C ALA A 153 5.65 -4.01 -20.04
N THR A 154 5.06 -4.35 -18.88
CA THR A 154 5.65 -4.14 -17.55
C THR A 154 6.93 -4.95 -17.40
N LYS A 155 6.89 -6.25 -17.75
CA LYS A 155 8.04 -7.16 -17.66
C LYS A 155 9.18 -6.72 -18.56
N ALA A 156 8.88 -6.23 -19.77
CA ALA A 156 9.89 -5.70 -20.70
C ALA A 156 11.12 -6.63 -20.84
N ASN A 157 10.85 -7.90 -21.14
CA ASN A 157 11.82 -9.02 -21.26
C ASN A 157 12.52 -9.47 -19.96
N THR A 158 12.13 -8.95 -18.79
CA THR A 158 12.62 -9.47 -17.50
C THR A 158 11.82 -10.69 -17.03
N SER A 159 12.47 -11.55 -16.25
CA SER A 159 11.87 -12.73 -15.62
C SER A 159 11.76 -12.60 -14.09
N SER A 160 12.33 -11.56 -13.51
CA SER A 160 12.31 -11.27 -12.08
C SER A 160 10.92 -10.85 -11.58
N ARG A 161 10.76 -10.79 -10.26
CA ARG A 161 9.54 -10.39 -9.56
C ARG A 161 9.04 -8.99 -9.95
N TYR A 162 9.96 -8.06 -10.14
CA TYR A 162 9.73 -6.72 -10.66
C TYR A 162 10.58 -6.51 -11.91
N PHE A 163 10.28 -5.49 -12.71
CA PHE A 163 11.10 -5.18 -13.88
C PHE A 163 12.50 -4.65 -13.53
N TRP A 164 12.74 -4.30 -12.25
CA TRP A 164 14.03 -3.88 -11.74
C TRP A 164 14.81 -4.97 -10.97
N GLY A 165 14.28 -6.19 -10.90
CA GLY A 165 14.88 -7.31 -10.15
C GLY A 165 13.91 -7.92 -9.14
N ASP A 166 14.41 -8.84 -8.30
CA ASP A 166 13.55 -9.54 -7.31
C ASP A 166 13.28 -8.72 -6.04
N ASP A 167 14.21 -7.83 -5.69
CA ASP A 167 14.14 -6.86 -4.59
C ASP A 167 13.34 -7.35 -3.36
N PRO A 168 13.76 -8.46 -2.70
CA PRO A 168 12.99 -9.10 -1.64
C PRO A 168 12.84 -8.21 -0.38
N MET A 169 13.74 -7.25 -0.20
CA MET A 169 13.70 -6.25 0.87
C MET A 169 13.10 -4.92 0.41
N GLN A 170 12.73 -4.79 -0.87
CA GLN A 170 12.16 -3.59 -1.49
C GLN A 170 13.01 -2.32 -1.24
N THR A 171 14.33 -2.47 -1.28
CA THR A 171 15.28 -1.36 -1.02
C THR A 171 15.47 -0.46 -2.24
N GLU A 172 15.13 -0.94 -3.43
CA GLU A 172 15.33 -0.22 -4.69
C GLU A 172 14.02 0.35 -5.26
N ALA A 173 12.88 -0.12 -4.78
CA ALA A 173 11.54 0.25 -5.27
C ALA A 173 11.32 1.77 -5.46
N CYS A 174 11.70 2.61 -4.50
CA CYS A 174 11.56 4.08 -4.59
C CYS A 174 12.34 4.73 -5.75
N LYS A 175 13.26 4.01 -6.42
CA LYS A 175 13.94 4.50 -7.65
C LYS A 175 13.09 4.33 -8.90
N TYR A 176 12.09 3.45 -8.85
CA TYR A 176 11.30 2.97 -9.99
C TYR A 176 9.82 3.32 -9.91
N GLY A 177 9.32 3.80 -8.77
CA GLY A 177 7.93 4.21 -8.63
C GLY A 177 7.63 4.92 -7.31
N ASN A 178 6.38 5.37 -7.22
CA ASN A 178 5.76 5.99 -6.05
C ASN A 178 4.92 4.96 -5.28
N PHE A 179 5.19 4.77 -3.98
CA PHE A 179 4.65 3.72 -3.13
C PHE A 179 4.37 4.24 -1.72
N ALA A 180 3.76 3.42 -0.87
CA ALA A 180 3.78 3.73 0.56
C ALA A 180 5.22 3.62 1.08
N ASP A 181 5.78 4.74 1.50
CA ASP A 181 7.18 4.87 1.88
C ASP A 181 7.34 5.77 3.13
N LEU A 182 8.57 6.21 3.41
CA LEU A 182 8.84 7.09 4.55
C LEU A 182 8.24 8.49 4.40
N THR A 183 8.10 9.03 3.19
CA THR A 183 7.50 10.34 2.96
C THR A 183 6.00 10.28 3.19
N GLY A 184 5.31 9.28 2.62
CA GLY A 184 3.89 9.03 2.89
C GLY A 184 3.60 8.81 4.37
N GLU A 185 4.42 7.99 5.04
CA GLU A 185 4.31 7.75 6.48
C GLU A 185 4.49 9.04 7.29
N GLN A 186 5.51 9.84 7.00
CA GLN A 186 5.77 11.08 7.76
C GLN A 186 4.67 12.12 7.56
N VAL A 187 4.21 12.33 6.32
CA VAL A 187 3.15 13.28 6.02
C VAL A 187 1.84 12.88 6.69
N ASN A 188 1.47 11.59 6.63
CA ASN A 188 0.25 11.11 7.27
C ASN A 188 0.30 11.19 8.80
N ASN A 189 1.45 10.89 9.39
CA ASN A 189 1.67 11.05 10.84
C ASN A 189 1.46 12.51 11.28
N GLN A 190 2.03 13.46 10.54
CA GLN A 190 1.96 14.89 10.89
C GLN A 190 0.56 15.49 10.69
N LEU A 191 -0.12 15.13 9.60
CA LEU A 191 -1.40 15.73 9.25
C LEU A 191 -2.60 15.04 9.90
N TYR A 192 -2.50 13.72 10.13
CA TYR A 192 -3.64 12.88 10.49
C TYR A 192 -3.42 12.01 11.72
N GLY A 193 -2.21 11.93 12.26
CA GLY A 193 -1.88 10.95 13.30
C GLY A 193 -2.08 9.50 12.83
N TYR A 194 -2.02 9.27 11.52
CA TYR A 194 -2.22 7.98 10.88
C TYR A 194 -0.88 7.39 10.44
N SER A 195 -0.70 6.09 10.68
CA SER A 195 0.50 5.34 10.33
C SER A 195 0.14 4.02 9.65
N ASN A 196 0.89 3.68 8.61
CA ASN A 196 0.80 2.38 7.95
C ASN A 196 1.52 1.28 8.74
N LYS A 197 2.36 1.63 9.72
CA LYS A 197 3.14 0.70 10.53
C LYS A 197 2.23 -0.30 11.24
N GLY A 198 2.47 -1.59 11.04
CA GLY A 198 1.65 -2.67 11.61
C GLY A 198 0.31 -2.93 10.88
N PHE A 199 -0.11 -2.05 9.98
CA PHE A 199 -1.23 -2.33 9.08
C PHE A 199 -0.68 -2.88 7.76
N ILE A 200 -0.63 -2.08 6.71
CA ILE A 200 -0.13 -2.47 5.39
C ILE A 200 1.40 -2.30 5.24
N GLU A 201 2.05 -1.69 6.23
CA GLU A 201 3.46 -1.27 6.24
C GLU A 201 3.80 -0.25 5.16
N HIS A 202 5.04 0.23 5.19
CA HIS A 202 5.62 1.10 4.18
C HIS A 202 7.04 0.61 3.83
N LEU A 203 7.56 1.08 2.68
CA LEU A 203 8.93 0.85 2.27
C LEU A 203 9.90 1.63 3.17
N ASN A 204 11.07 1.04 3.44
CA ASN A 204 12.16 1.73 4.12
C ASN A 204 13.04 2.49 3.10
N CYS A 205 12.40 3.30 2.26
CA CYS A 205 13.02 4.23 1.33
C CYS A 205 12.19 5.51 1.25
N ASP A 206 12.72 6.51 0.55
CA ASP A 206 12.09 7.81 0.34
C ASP A 206 12.02 8.07 -1.16
N ASP A 207 10.82 7.90 -1.70
CA ASP A 207 10.44 8.22 -3.06
C ASP A 207 10.03 9.67 -3.19
N GLY A 208 9.80 10.40 -2.08
CA GLY A 208 9.56 11.84 -1.97
C GLY A 208 8.18 12.35 -2.41
N GLU A 209 7.22 11.48 -2.68
CA GLU A 209 5.80 11.83 -2.76
C GLU A 209 4.99 11.13 -1.67
N ALA A 210 4.10 11.85 -0.99
CA ALA A 210 3.17 11.21 -0.05
C ALA A 210 1.91 10.63 -0.73
N TYR A 211 1.60 11.14 -1.93
CA TYR A 211 0.37 10.89 -2.68
C TYR A 211 0.72 10.79 -4.17
N ASN A 212 -0.28 10.85 -5.08
CA ASN A 212 -0.07 10.85 -6.54
C ASN A 212 1.10 11.75 -6.98
N ALA A 213 1.97 11.21 -7.83
CA ALA A 213 3.17 11.87 -8.36
C ALA A 213 2.93 12.42 -9.78
N VAL A 214 3.68 13.45 -10.18
CA VAL A 214 3.79 13.80 -11.62
C VAL A 214 4.29 12.58 -12.37
N VAL A 215 3.67 12.26 -13.52
CA VAL A 215 4.05 11.08 -14.30
C VAL A 215 5.51 11.16 -14.75
N GLY A 216 6.20 10.02 -14.77
CA GLY A 216 7.57 9.92 -15.27
C GLY A 216 8.66 10.52 -14.38
N LEU A 217 8.40 10.70 -13.08
CA LEU A 217 9.43 11.17 -12.13
C LEU A 217 10.51 10.12 -11.81
N TYR A 218 10.17 8.84 -11.91
CA TYR A 218 11.04 7.71 -11.55
C TYR A 218 11.67 7.05 -12.79
N ARG A 219 12.54 6.05 -12.60
CA ARG A 219 13.19 5.36 -13.72
C ARG A 219 12.17 4.52 -14.52
N PRO A 220 12.24 4.54 -15.86
CA PRO A 220 11.39 3.68 -16.68
C PRO A 220 11.84 2.22 -16.62
N ASN A 221 10.97 1.32 -17.06
CA ASN A 221 11.36 -0.06 -17.35
C ASN A 221 12.19 -0.15 -18.65
N PRO A 222 12.74 -1.34 -19.00
CA PRO A 222 13.56 -1.51 -20.21
C PRO A 222 12.91 -1.15 -21.55
N PHE A 223 11.58 -1.08 -21.64
CA PHE A 223 10.89 -0.60 -22.84
C PHE A 223 10.73 0.92 -22.87
N GLY A 224 11.10 1.64 -21.81
CA GLY A 224 10.94 3.10 -21.73
C GLY A 224 9.58 3.54 -21.19
N LEU A 225 8.82 2.62 -20.57
CA LEU A 225 7.53 2.91 -19.94
C LEU A 225 7.75 3.32 -18.49
N TYR A 226 7.04 4.37 -18.07
CA TYR A 226 7.10 4.92 -16.72
C TYR A 226 5.87 4.54 -15.91
N ASP A 227 6.03 4.52 -14.58
CA ASP A 227 4.95 4.30 -13.62
C ASP A 227 4.14 3.03 -13.93
N MET A 228 4.81 1.99 -14.44
CA MET A 228 4.18 0.68 -14.68
C MET A 228 3.87 -0.02 -13.34
N VAL A 229 4.60 0.29 -12.28
CA VAL A 229 4.33 -0.18 -10.92
C VAL A 229 4.41 1.02 -9.99
N GLY A 230 3.40 1.21 -9.13
CA GLY A 230 3.26 2.37 -8.26
C GLY A 230 2.53 3.54 -8.92
N ASN A 231 2.55 4.69 -8.24
CA ASN A 231 1.77 5.88 -8.54
C ASN A 231 0.26 5.58 -8.50
N VAL A 232 -0.34 5.09 -9.59
CA VAL A 232 -1.77 4.74 -9.62
C VAL A 232 -1.98 3.37 -10.25
N SER A 233 -2.99 2.64 -9.75
CA SER A 233 -3.44 1.42 -10.39
C SER A 233 -4.07 1.76 -11.74
N GLN A 234 -4.03 0.84 -12.70
CA GLN A 234 -4.42 1.13 -14.07
C GLN A 234 -5.57 0.23 -14.50
N TYR A 235 -6.64 0.84 -14.99
CA TYR A 235 -7.74 0.16 -15.67
C TYR A 235 -7.26 -0.55 -16.95
N LEU A 236 -7.80 -1.74 -17.18
CA LEU A 236 -7.47 -2.58 -18.35
C LEU A 236 -8.74 -2.94 -19.12
N ASP A 237 -8.55 -3.39 -20.36
CA ASP A 237 -9.59 -3.99 -21.19
C ASP A 237 -9.58 -5.52 -21.04
N SER A 238 -9.80 -6.03 -19.83
CA SER A 238 -9.83 -7.47 -19.53
C SER A 238 -10.66 -7.74 -18.28
N CYS A 239 -11.39 -8.87 -18.25
CA CYS A 239 -12.05 -9.32 -17.04
C CYS A 239 -11.05 -9.70 -15.96
N PHE A 240 -11.46 -9.56 -14.71
CA PHE A 240 -10.79 -10.13 -13.57
C PHE A 240 -11.58 -11.33 -13.06
N ASN A 241 -10.86 -12.43 -12.83
CA ASN A 241 -11.44 -13.65 -12.32
C ASN A 241 -10.71 -14.12 -11.04
N PRO A 242 -11.40 -14.21 -9.89
CA PRO A 242 -10.76 -14.59 -8.63
C PRO A 242 -10.28 -16.05 -8.60
N GLN A 243 -10.72 -16.88 -9.54
CA GLN A 243 -10.25 -18.27 -9.67
C GLN A 243 -8.94 -18.39 -10.47
N GLY A 244 -8.44 -17.33 -11.13
CA GLY A 244 -7.20 -17.37 -11.88
C GLY A 244 -7.32 -16.84 -13.31
N TYR A 245 -6.41 -17.30 -14.17
CA TYR A 245 -6.51 -17.15 -15.63
C TYR A 245 -7.34 -18.30 -16.20
N VAL A 246 -8.65 -18.14 -16.16
CA VAL A 246 -9.64 -19.04 -16.79
C VAL A 246 -10.25 -18.35 -18.01
N SER A 247 -11.07 -19.06 -18.79
CA SER A 247 -11.75 -18.44 -19.95
C SER A 247 -12.73 -17.37 -19.48
N ASP A 248 -12.51 -16.13 -19.92
CA ASP A 248 -13.38 -15.00 -19.63
C ASP A 248 -14.36 -14.72 -20.79
N PRO A 249 -15.47 -14.00 -20.53
CA PRO A 249 -16.34 -13.49 -21.58
C PRO A 249 -15.59 -12.68 -22.64
N ALA A 250 -16.06 -12.75 -23.89
CA ALA A 250 -15.47 -12.00 -24.99
C ALA A 250 -15.74 -10.48 -24.89
N ASP A 251 -16.83 -10.09 -24.24
CA ASP A 251 -17.22 -8.69 -24.03
C ASP A 251 -16.88 -8.23 -22.61
N THR A 252 -15.98 -7.25 -22.50
CA THR A 252 -15.54 -6.72 -21.21
C THR A 252 -16.63 -5.97 -20.45
N ALA A 253 -17.68 -5.48 -21.14
CA ALA A 253 -18.82 -4.87 -20.47
C ALA A 253 -19.66 -5.88 -19.66
N SER A 254 -19.51 -7.18 -19.93
CA SER A 254 -20.21 -8.26 -19.24
C SER A 254 -19.44 -8.86 -18.05
N CYS A 255 -18.21 -8.40 -17.79
CA CYS A 255 -17.42 -8.92 -16.70
C CYS A 255 -18.06 -8.61 -15.34
N GLU A 256 -17.99 -9.55 -14.39
CA GLU A 256 -18.33 -9.23 -12.99
C GLU A 256 -17.35 -8.20 -12.40
N PHE A 257 -16.07 -8.30 -12.78
CA PHE A 257 -15.02 -7.38 -12.40
C PHE A 257 -14.09 -7.14 -13.59
N ILE A 258 -13.60 -5.91 -13.73
CA ILE A 258 -12.51 -5.56 -14.64
C ILE A 258 -11.18 -5.68 -13.91
N ALA A 259 -10.15 -6.14 -14.62
CA ALA A 259 -8.78 -6.22 -14.12
C ALA A 259 -8.16 -4.83 -13.98
N THR A 260 -7.44 -4.63 -12.88
CA THR A 260 -6.52 -3.50 -12.71
C THR A 260 -5.12 -4.01 -12.36
N ARG A 261 -4.09 -3.23 -12.68
CA ARG A 261 -2.70 -3.61 -12.44
C ARG A 261 -1.87 -2.45 -11.89
N GLY A 262 -0.65 -2.75 -11.45
CA GLY A 262 0.39 -1.75 -11.11
C GLY A 262 0.49 -1.35 -9.64
N GLY A 263 -0.51 -1.62 -8.81
CA GLY A 263 -0.54 -1.07 -7.45
C GLY A 263 -0.62 0.47 -7.45
N ASN A 264 -0.44 1.12 -6.31
CA ASN A 264 -0.55 2.58 -6.17
C ASN A 264 0.27 3.10 -4.97
N TRP A 265 0.29 4.42 -4.79
CA TRP A 265 1.03 5.12 -3.74
C TRP A 265 0.59 4.77 -2.30
N HIS A 266 -0.56 4.14 -2.07
CA HIS A 266 -0.96 3.72 -0.72
C HIS A 266 -0.29 2.45 -0.23
N TYR A 267 0.29 1.63 -1.12
CA TYR A 267 0.79 0.32 -0.75
C TYR A 267 2.29 0.20 -1.07
N PRO A 268 3.03 -0.66 -0.35
CA PRO A 268 4.36 -1.08 -0.78
C PRO A 268 4.34 -1.64 -2.21
N ALA A 269 5.50 -1.70 -2.86
CA ALA A 269 5.57 -2.18 -4.23
C ALA A 269 5.01 -3.61 -4.37
N GLN A 270 4.18 -3.80 -5.40
CA GLN A 270 3.54 -5.06 -5.72
C GLN A 270 4.16 -5.66 -6.98
N PRO A 271 4.35 -6.98 -7.05
CA PRO A 271 4.93 -7.62 -8.22
C PRO A 271 4.07 -7.36 -9.46
N HIS A 272 4.67 -7.45 -10.65
CA HIS A 272 3.93 -7.25 -11.92
C HIS A 272 2.75 -8.22 -12.09
N THR A 273 2.77 -9.35 -11.38
CA THR A 273 1.71 -10.37 -11.35
C THR A 273 0.57 -10.09 -10.37
N ASN A 274 0.66 -9.06 -9.51
CA ASN A 274 -0.45 -8.68 -8.64
C ASN A 274 -1.63 -8.19 -9.48
N ARG A 275 -2.83 -8.72 -9.19
CA ARG A 275 -4.07 -8.41 -9.92
C ARG A 275 -5.02 -7.68 -8.98
N GLY A 276 -5.42 -6.47 -9.37
CA GLY A 276 -6.53 -5.75 -8.75
C GLY A 276 -7.83 -5.98 -9.52
N ARG A 277 -8.95 -5.56 -8.92
CA ARG A 277 -10.28 -5.69 -9.50
C ARG A 277 -11.10 -4.43 -9.30
N PHE A 278 -11.95 -4.10 -10.28
CA PHE A 278 -12.88 -2.98 -10.24
C PHE A 278 -14.26 -3.41 -10.74
N LYS A 279 -15.33 -2.90 -10.14
CA LYS A 279 -16.70 -3.16 -10.62
C LYS A 279 -17.01 -2.26 -11.81
N PRO A 280 -17.41 -2.80 -12.98
CA PRO A 280 -17.74 -1.96 -14.14
C PRO A 280 -18.72 -0.84 -13.79
N GLU A 281 -19.79 -1.08 -13.05
CA GLU A 281 -20.80 -0.08 -12.65
C GLU A 281 -20.27 1.11 -11.82
N GLY A 282 -18.99 1.09 -11.45
CA GLY A 282 -18.27 2.22 -10.87
C GLY A 282 -18.34 2.29 -9.35
N TRP A 283 -18.36 1.13 -8.68
CA TRP A 283 -18.21 1.08 -7.22
C TRP A 283 -16.78 1.49 -6.84
N ASN A 284 -16.65 2.38 -5.85
CA ASN A 284 -15.37 2.82 -5.27
C ASN A 284 -14.41 3.48 -6.28
N VAL A 285 -14.92 4.40 -7.11
CA VAL A 285 -14.03 5.33 -7.83
C VAL A 285 -13.16 6.06 -6.79
N ALA A 286 -11.85 6.07 -7.02
CA ALA A 286 -10.87 6.49 -6.02
C ALA A 286 -9.69 7.26 -6.62
N ALA A 287 -8.97 7.99 -5.75
CA ALA A 287 -7.82 8.81 -6.13
C ALA A 287 -6.55 7.99 -6.39
N ASN A 288 -6.63 6.66 -6.34
CA ASN A 288 -5.51 5.73 -6.47
C ASN A 288 -5.61 4.83 -7.73
N ILE A 289 -6.60 5.06 -8.61
CA ILE A 289 -6.76 4.34 -9.89
C ILE A 289 -6.90 5.36 -11.03
N GLY A 290 -6.14 5.14 -12.10
CA GLY A 290 -6.21 5.86 -13.38
C GLY A 290 -6.09 4.88 -14.55
N PHE A 291 -5.50 5.31 -15.66
CA PHE A 291 -5.31 4.45 -16.84
C PHE A 291 -4.20 4.95 -17.77
N ARG A 292 -3.85 4.11 -18.74
CA ARG A 292 -3.04 4.49 -19.90
C ARG A 292 -3.65 3.91 -21.17
N LEU A 293 -3.24 4.42 -22.33
CA LEU A 293 -3.75 4.01 -23.62
C LEU A 293 -2.84 2.99 -24.30
N ALA A 294 -3.43 2.16 -25.16
CA ALA A 294 -2.77 1.27 -26.09
C ALA A 294 -3.29 1.50 -27.52
N MET A 295 -2.48 1.11 -28.50
CA MET A 295 -2.81 1.13 -29.93
C MET A 295 -2.21 -0.11 -30.60
N ASP A 296 -2.89 -0.66 -31.61
CA ASP A 296 -2.37 -1.79 -32.38
C ASP A 296 -1.24 -1.35 -33.33
N GLY A 297 -0.26 -2.23 -33.55
CA GLY A 297 0.87 -1.97 -34.45
C GLY A 297 1.90 -0.99 -33.88
N HIS A 298 2.82 -0.54 -34.72
CA HIS A 298 3.84 0.46 -34.39
C HIS A 298 3.67 1.70 -35.24
N ALA A 299 3.96 2.86 -34.66
CA ALA A 299 4.04 4.12 -35.39
C ALA A 299 5.27 4.90 -34.88
N ASN A 300 6.02 5.48 -35.81
CA ASN A 300 7.17 6.33 -35.50
C ASN A 300 6.83 7.83 -35.65
N VAL A 301 5.55 8.15 -35.85
CA VAL A 301 5.07 9.53 -36.00
C VAL A 301 4.89 10.13 -34.62
N VAL A 302 5.64 11.19 -34.33
CA VAL A 302 5.48 11.98 -33.10
C VAL A 302 4.68 13.23 -33.45
N ALA A 303 3.49 13.37 -32.88
CA ALA A 303 2.66 14.54 -33.11
C ALA A 303 3.28 15.80 -32.45
N PRO A 304 3.12 17.00 -33.05
CA PRO A 304 3.58 18.24 -32.43
C PRO A 304 2.99 18.50 -31.03
N SER A 305 1.75 18.07 -30.79
CA SER A 305 1.12 18.15 -29.48
C SER A 305 1.81 17.27 -28.44
N SER A 306 2.29 16.07 -28.82
CA SER A 306 3.08 15.18 -27.96
C SER A 306 4.43 15.81 -27.56
N GLN A 307 5.15 16.42 -28.51
CA GLN A 307 6.43 17.09 -28.24
C GLN A 307 6.24 18.29 -27.29
N LYS A 308 5.19 19.09 -27.53
CA LYS A 308 4.84 20.22 -26.66
C LYS A 308 4.47 19.73 -25.26
N PHE A 309 3.71 18.64 -25.17
CA PHE A 309 3.36 18.02 -23.89
C PHE A 309 4.59 17.56 -23.12
N GLU A 310 5.50 16.78 -23.74
CA GLU A 310 6.71 16.29 -23.07
C GLU A 310 7.63 17.42 -22.60
N LEU A 311 7.74 18.52 -23.38
CA LEU A 311 8.50 19.70 -22.96
C LEU A 311 7.93 20.34 -21.69
N GLN A 312 6.61 20.43 -21.56
CA GLN A 312 5.97 21.02 -20.39
C GLN A 312 5.95 20.05 -19.20
N LEU A 313 5.76 18.75 -19.46
CA LEU A 313 5.92 17.69 -18.46
C LEU A 313 7.32 17.74 -17.86
N HIS A 314 8.36 17.86 -18.67
CA HIS A 314 9.74 17.95 -18.19
C HIS A 314 9.94 19.17 -17.28
N LYS A 315 9.38 20.34 -17.63
CA LYS A 315 9.40 21.52 -16.75
C LYS A 315 8.68 21.28 -15.43
N ALA A 316 7.53 20.59 -15.46
CA ALA A 316 6.78 20.25 -14.26
C ALA A 316 7.56 19.30 -13.35
N GLN A 317 8.21 18.28 -13.93
CA GLN A 317 9.10 17.34 -13.21
C GLN A 317 10.27 18.08 -12.55
N GLN A 318 11.01 18.92 -13.29
CA GLN A 318 12.12 19.69 -12.74
C GLN A 318 11.67 20.63 -11.62
N LYS A 319 10.53 21.31 -11.80
CA LYS A 319 9.93 22.15 -10.77
C LYS A 319 9.57 21.36 -9.51
N ARG A 320 9.05 20.14 -9.66
CA ARG A 320 8.71 19.27 -8.52
C ARG A 320 9.97 18.78 -7.81
N LEU A 321 10.94 18.23 -8.55
CA LEU A 321 12.21 17.73 -8.00
C LEU A 321 12.96 18.81 -7.22
N ALA A 322 12.96 20.06 -7.70
CA ALA A 322 13.62 21.18 -7.01
C ALA A 322 12.92 21.62 -5.71
N ARG A 323 11.65 21.26 -5.51
CA ARG A 323 10.83 21.62 -4.33
C ARG A 323 10.52 20.43 -3.42
N ARG A 324 11.00 19.24 -3.77
CA ARG A 324 10.75 18.03 -2.99
C ARG A 324 11.50 18.13 -1.67
N GLU A 325 10.75 18.13 -0.59
CA GLU A 325 11.32 18.13 0.76
C GLU A 325 12.02 16.80 1.00
N GLN A 326 13.23 16.85 1.56
CA GLN A 326 13.99 15.65 1.90
C GLN A 326 13.80 15.35 3.38
N LEU A 327 13.44 14.12 3.72
CA LEU A 327 13.31 13.70 5.11
C LEU A 327 14.64 13.82 5.86
N LEU A 328 14.58 14.07 7.17
CA LEU A 328 15.74 13.85 8.05
C LEU A 328 15.81 12.35 8.36
N PRO A 329 16.96 11.69 8.12
CA PRO A 329 17.10 10.26 8.34
C PRO A 329 16.92 9.89 9.81
N ALA A 330 16.46 8.67 10.06
CA ALA A 330 16.40 8.12 11.41
C ALA A 330 17.78 8.08 12.05
N VAL A 331 17.84 8.35 13.36
CA VAL A 331 19.09 8.14 14.11
C VAL A 331 19.40 6.65 14.20
N THR A 332 20.68 6.31 14.24
CA THR A 332 21.14 4.92 14.24
C THR A 332 21.90 4.60 15.53
N HIS A 333 22.00 3.30 15.85
CA HIS A 333 22.69 2.79 17.04
C HIS A 333 22.15 3.35 18.35
N LEU A 334 20.83 3.55 18.43
CA LEU A 334 20.19 3.91 19.70
C LEU A 334 20.38 2.77 20.70
N ARG A 335 20.92 3.09 21.87
CA ARG A 335 21.20 2.15 22.96
C ARG A 335 20.72 2.71 24.28
N LEU A 336 20.22 1.83 25.14
CA LEU A 336 19.87 2.14 26.52
C LEU A 336 20.68 1.21 27.41
N LEU A 337 21.55 1.78 28.24
CA LEU A 337 22.44 1.03 29.13
C LEU A 337 22.28 1.53 30.56
N GLU A 338 22.46 0.65 31.53
CA GLU A 338 22.51 1.01 32.95
C GLU A 338 23.98 1.19 33.37
N ASN A 339 24.30 2.31 34.02
CA ASN A 339 25.64 2.54 34.53
C ASN A 339 25.84 1.93 35.93
N ASN A 340 27.07 1.98 36.45
CA ASN A 340 27.41 1.40 37.76
C ASN A 340 26.65 2.00 38.96
N ALA A 341 25.99 3.14 38.78
CA ALA A 341 25.17 3.80 39.80
C ALA A 341 23.66 3.50 39.63
N GLY A 342 23.29 2.57 38.75
CA GLY A 342 21.90 2.19 38.48
C GLY A 342 21.12 3.18 37.61
N LYS A 343 21.80 4.15 36.99
CA LYS A 343 21.18 5.17 36.15
C LYS A 343 21.16 4.72 34.69
N LEU A 344 20.05 4.98 34.00
CA LEU A 344 19.90 4.66 32.60
C LEU A 344 20.50 5.77 31.72
N ILE A 345 21.35 5.37 30.78
CA ILE A 345 22.00 6.23 29.81
C ILE A 345 21.50 5.85 28.42
N LEU A 346 20.87 6.80 27.75
CA LEU A 346 20.44 6.68 26.36
C LEU A 346 21.47 7.33 25.45
N SER A 347 21.97 6.62 24.44
CA SER A 347 22.95 7.14 23.49
C SER A 347 22.71 6.70 22.05
N TRP A 348 23.15 7.51 21.08
CA TRP A 348 23.01 7.24 19.63
C TRP A 348 24.18 7.84 18.85
N LEU A 349 24.31 7.48 17.56
CA LEU A 349 25.28 8.14 16.68
C LEU A 349 24.76 9.49 16.17
N PRO A 350 25.61 10.54 16.11
CA PRO A 350 25.21 11.82 15.55
C PRO A 350 24.80 11.67 14.08
N SER A 351 23.77 12.44 13.69
CA SER A 351 23.35 12.53 12.29
C SER A 351 24.45 13.12 11.43
N LYS A 352 24.63 12.55 10.24
CA LYS A 352 25.53 13.10 9.21
C LYS A 352 24.87 14.24 8.42
N ASP A 353 23.57 14.43 8.59
CA ASP A 353 22.81 15.46 7.91
C ASP A 353 22.98 16.81 8.63
N LYS A 354 23.61 17.76 7.94
CA LYS A 354 23.92 19.11 8.47
C LYS A 354 22.68 19.95 8.76
N ARG A 355 21.51 19.54 8.26
CA ARG A 355 20.23 20.20 8.57
C ARG A 355 19.78 19.92 10.01
N VAL A 356 20.26 18.84 10.62
CA VAL A 356 19.86 18.46 11.99
C VAL A 356 20.38 19.50 13.00
N THR A 357 19.43 20.14 13.69
CA THR A 357 19.68 21.15 14.72
C THR A 357 19.59 20.58 16.14
N GLY A 358 18.97 19.42 16.31
CA GLY A 358 18.80 18.75 17.59
C GLY A 358 18.07 17.42 17.48
N TYR A 359 17.81 16.81 18.62
CA TYR A 359 17.07 15.56 18.74
C TYR A 359 15.96 15.71 19.77
N ASP A 360 14.79 15.17 19.45
CA ASP A 360 13.67 15.03 20.36
C ASP A 360 13.61 13.57 20.82
N ILE A 361 13.55 13.36 22.14
CA ILE A 361 13.55 12.03 22.76
C ILE A 361 12.14 11.78 23.30
N TYR A 362 11.55 10.70 22.83
CA TYR A 362 10.20 10.28 23.15
C TYR A 362 10.25 9.06 24.07
N ARG A 363 9.52 9.13 25.19
CA ARG A 363 9.43 8.07 26.21
C ARG A 363 8.07 7.39 26.11
N SER A 364 8.05 6.06 26.16
CA SER A 364 6.80 5.30 26.10
C SER A 364 5.88 5.60 27.28
N THR A 365 4.57 5.66 27.01
CA THR A 365 3.53 5.75 28.04
C THR A 365 3.01 4.37 28.47
N LEU A 366 3.30 3.33 27.69
CA LEU A 366 2.91 1.93 27.93
C LEU A 366 4.16 1.03 27.98
N LYS A 367 4.16 -0.01 28.82
CA LYS A 367 5.30 -0.94 28.96
C LYS A 367 5.65 -1.65 27.64
N GLN A 368 4.65 -2.03 26.83
CA GLN A 368 4.85 -2.71 25.53
C GLN A 368 4.81 -1.76 24.32
N ALA A 369 4.95 -0.45 24.49
CA ALA A 369 4.86 0.50 23.37
C ALA A 369 5.79 0.16 22.19
N HIS A 370 6.93 -0.49 22.46
CA HIS A 370 7.88 -0.95 21.45
C HIS A 370 7.36 -2.06 20.52
N LEU A 371 6.32 -2.80 20.95
CA LEU A 371 5.63 -3.81 20.15
C LEU A 371 4.41 -3.24 19.41
N LEU A 372 3.98 -2.02 19.74
CA LEU A 372 2.78 -1.43 19.18
C LEU A 372 2.97 -1.00 17.72
N GLY A 373 1.95 -1.29 16.90
CA GLY A 373 1.79 -0.70 15.59
C GLY A 373 1.16 0.69 15.64
N GLY A 374 1.08 1.34 14.49
CA GLY A 374 0.45 2.65 14.33
C GLY A 374 1.35 3.83 14.70
N PHE A 375 0.73 5.00 14.82
CA PHE A 375 1.43 6.26 15.04
C PHE A 375 2.03 6.31 16.44
N TYR A 376 3.35 6.42 16.51
CA TYR A 376 4.10 6.28 17.76
C TYR A 376 3.69 7.29 18.83
N GLN A 377 3.31 8.53 18.47
CA GLN A 377 2.94 9.53 19.48
C GLN A 377 1.62 9.20 20.21
N ASN A 378 0.86 8.20 19.74
CA ASN A 378 -0.29 7.69 20.50
C ASN A 378 0.13 6.92 21.76
N HIS A 379 1.41 6.53 21.88
CA HIS A 379 1.94 5.72 22.97
C HIS A 379 3.35 6.15 23.42
N TYR A 380 3.80 7.34 23.00
CA TYR A 380 5.05 7.95 23.40
C TYR A 380 4.91 9.47 23.57
N ASP A 381 5.36 9.99 24.71
CA ASP A 381 5.40 11.42 24.98
C ASP A 381 6.81 11.97 24.77
N LYS A 382 6.92 13.21 24.26
CA LYS A 382 8.20 13.91 24.19
C LYS A 382 8.68 14.21 25.61
N ALA A 383 9.75 13.54 26.03
CA ALA A 383 10.29 13.64 27.38
C ALA A 383 11.51 14.58 27.46
N TYR A 384 12.33 14.61 26.41
CA TYR A 384 13.55 15.44 26.38
C TYR A 384 13.78 16.03 24.99
N ALA A 385 14.63 17.06 24.94
CA ALA A 385 15.17 17.61 23.71
C ALA A 385 16.62 18.03 23.94
N VAL A 386 17.50 17.75 22.98
CA VAL A 386 18.92 18.10 23.05
C VAL A 386 19.37 18.76 21.74
N ALA A 387 20.45 19.55 21.81
CA ALA A 387 21.09 20.13 20.62
C ALA A 387 21.79 19.05 19.77
N ALA A 388 22.18 19.39 18.54
CA ALA A 388 22.77 18.44 17.59
C ALA A 388 24.07 17.76 18.07
N ASN A 389 24.79 18.37 19.01
CA ASN A 389 25.99 17.80 19.65
C ASN A 389 25.68 16.90 20.86
N GLY A 390 24.44 16.91 21.36
CA GLY A 390 23.98 16.01 22.42
C GLY A 390 23.58 14.68 21.83
N THR A 391 24.39 13.65 22.05
CA THR A 391 24.14 12.28 21.56
C THR A 391 24.04 11.25 22.68
N GLU A 392 24.02 11.73 23.92
CA GLU A 392 23.93 10.94 25.13
C GLU A 392 23.19 11.75 26.21
N LEU A 393 22.35 11.07 26.99
CA LEU A 393 21.57 11.67 28.08
C LEU A 393 21.24 10.63 29.15
N GLU A 394 21.29 11.04 30.42
CA GLU A 394 20.70 10.27 31.53
C GLU A 394 19.16 10.38 31.49
N VAL A 395 18.49 9.23 31.46
CA VAL A 395 17.03 9.14 31.29
C VAL A 395 16.39 8.31 32.40
N THR A 396 15.07 8.45 32.56
CA THR A 396 14.30 7.67 33.53
C THR A 396 13.12 6.94 32.87
N LEU A 397 12.90 5.69 33.28
CA LEU A 397 11.73 4.87 32.96
C LEU A 397 11.08 4.39 34.25
N PRO A 398 9.76 4.10 34.24
CA PRO A 398 9.11 3.40 35.33
C PRO A 398 9.73 2.01 35.58
N ASP A 399 9.61 1.50 36.80
CA ASP A 399 10.06 0.15 37.17
C ASP A 399 9.32 -0.96 36.41
N SER A 400 8.10 -0.66 35.94
CA SER A 400 7.31 -1.53 35.07
C SER A 400 7.87 -1.67 33.65
N GLY A 401 9.03 -1.08 33.37
CA GLY A 401 9.71 -1.12 32.07
C GLY A 401 9.21 -0.05 31.11
N GLY A 402 9.74 -0.07 29.89
CA GLY A 402 9.36 0.86 28.84
C GLY A 402 10.43 1.01 27.77
N SER A 403 10.32 2.06 26.97
CA SER A 403 11.20 2.27 25.82
C SER A 403 11.32 3.73 25.41
N PHE A 404 12.35 4.01 24.61
CA PHE A 404 12.60 5.32 24.00
C PHE A 404 12.68 5.25 22.49
N ILE A 405 12.27 6.34 21.85
CA ILE A 405 12.50 6.65 20.44
C ILE A 405 13.22 7.99 20.38
N VAL A 406 14.15 8.14 19.44
CA VAL A 406 14.83 9.42 19.18
C VAL A 406 14.53 9.87 17.77
N VAL A 407 14.18 11.15 17.62
CA VAL A 407 13.79 11.76 16.35
C VAL A 407 14.70 12.96 16.09
N ALA A 408 15.38 12.98 14.94
CA ALA A 408 16.16 14.15 14.53
C ALA A 408 15.25 15.33 14.21
N ARG A 409 15.69 16.57 14.47
CA ARG A 409 14.88 17.78 14.26
C ARG A 409 15.66 18.90 13.57
N SER A 410 14.99 19.58 12.65
CA SER A 410 15.45 20.81 12.00
C SER A 410 14.37 21.89 12.10
N GLY A 411 14.50 22.82 13.05
CA GLY A 411 13.43 23.78 13.33
C GLY A 411 12.15 23.06 13.80
N GLN A 412 11.07 23.17 13.01
CA GLN A 412 9.80 22.46 13.23
C GLN A 412 9.72 21.10 12.51
N MET A 413 10.63 20.81 11.58
CA MET A 413 10.66 19.54 10.86
C MET A 413 11.16 18.43 11.77
N LEU A 414 10.36 17.36 11.91
CA LEU A 414 10.75 16.11 12.54
C LEU A 414 11.24 15.12 11.48
N GLY A 415 12.26 14.35 11.82
CA GLY A 415 12.77 13.25 11.02
C GLY A 415 12.00 11.96 11.21
N VAL A 416 12.51 10.91 10.57
CA VAL A 416 12.01 9.55 10.73
C VAL A 416 12.35 9.05 12.15
N PRO A 417 11.42 8.40 12.87
CA PRO A 417 11.70 7.84 14.18
C PRO A 417 12.75 6.72 14.13
N SER A 418 13.61 6.65 15.15
CA SER A 418 14.57 5.55 15.30
C SER A 418 13.90 4.22 15.61
N ALA A 419 14.68 3.13 15.51
CA ALA A 419 14.37 1.91 16.26
C ALA A 419 14.25 2.21 17.77
N THR A 420 13.48 1.39 18.48
CA THR A 420 13.22 1.58 19.91
C THR A 420 14.37 1.04 20.75
N ALA A 421 14.78 1.78 21.80
CA ALA A 421 15.62 1.25 22.86
C ALA A 421 14.76 0.87 24.06
N VAL A 422 14.81 -0.38 24.49
CA VAL A 422 13.86 -0.98 25.43
C VAL A 422 14.57 -1.33 26.74
N LYS A 423 13.94 -0.99 27.88
CA LYS A 423 14.21 -1.63 29.17
C LYS A 423 13.07 -2.60 29.43
N PRO A 424 13.31 -3.93 29.34
CA PRO A 424 12.27 -4.92 29.56
C PRO A 424 11.63 -4.74 30.95
N ALA A 425 10.32 -4.94 31.02
CA ALA A 425 9.64 -5.11 32.30
C ALA A 425 10.14 -6.39 32.99
N PRO A 426 9.99 -6.51 34.32
CA PRO A 426 10.11 -7.81 34.98
C PRO A 426 9.22 -8.85 34.30
N VAL A 427 9.76 -10.06 34.09
CA VAL A 427 9.06 -11.15 33.40
C VAL A 427 7.79 -11.51 34.16
N GLU A 428 6.64 -11.42 33.49
CA GLU A 428 5.36 -11.86 34.01
C GLU A 428 5.16 -13.34 33.61
N VAL A 429 5.25 -14.25 34.58
CA VAL A 429 5.08 -15.69 34.33
C VAL A 429 3.59 -16.04 34.39
N SER A 430 3.05 -16.52 33.27
CA SER A 430 1.64 -16.91 33.18
C SER A 430 1.40 -18.32 33.72
N ALA A 431 0.47 -18.49 34.66
CA ALA A 431 0.13 -19.80 35.21
C ALA A 431 -0.78 -20.59 34.27
N ILE A 432 -0.53 -21.91 34.16
CA ILE A 432 -1.35 -22.86 33.40
C ILE A 432 -1.74 -24.02 34.33
N PRO A 433 -3.03 -24.35 34.55
CA PRO A 433 -4.23 -23.82 33.89
C PRO A 433 -4.48 -22.33 34.15
N GLY A 434 -5.10 -21.65 33.20
CA GLY A 434 -5.35 -20.21 33.27
C GLY A 434 -5.43 -19.56 31.89
N ARG A 435 -5.76 -18.27 31.91
CA ARG A 435 -5.81 -17.42 30.72
C ARG A 435 -4.48 -16.66 30.55
N ILE A 436 -4.04 -16.54 29.30
CA ILE A 436 -2.88 -15.78 28.86
C ILE A 436 -3.36 -14.71 27.88
N ASP A 437 -3.18 -13.44 28.23
CA ASP A 437 -3.56 -12.30 27.40
C ASP A 437 -2.35 -11.77 26.60
N MET A 438 -2.58 -11.19 25.41
CA MET A 438 -1.48 -10.68 24.56
C MET A 438 -0.64 -9.57 25.22
N GLN A 439 -1.11 -8.96 26.32
CA GLN A 439 -0.31 -8.02 27.09
C GLN A 439 0.88 -8.67 27.82
N GLN A 440 0.84 -10.00 28.00
CA GLN A 440 1.87 -10.78 28.68
C GLN A 440 2.96 -11.27 27.70
N LEU A 441 2.93 -10.82 26.44
CA LEU A 441 3.98 -11.10 25.46
C LEU A 441 5.33 -10.59 25.94
N ILE A 442 6.33 -11.46 25.88
CA ILE A 442 7.74 -11.09 26.12
C ILE A 442 8.50 -10.87 24.82
N GLU A 443 8.05 -11.51 23.73
CA GLU A 443 8.61 -11.36 22.39
C GLU A 443 7.49 -11.51 21.35
N LEU A 444 7.56 -10.66 20.33
CA LEU A 444 6.67 -10.68 19.17
C LEU A 444 7.48 -10.35 17.91
N SER A 445 7.42 -11.21 16.90
CA SER A 445 8.09 -11.00 15.62
C SER A 445 7.09 -10.94 14.46
N ASP A 446 7.39 -10.14 13.44
CA ASP A 446 6.68 -10.08 12.15
C ASP A 446 5.17 -9.72 12.17
N ALA A 447 4.63 -9.30 13.32
CA ALA A 447 3.33 -8.67 13.49
C ALA A 447 3.39 -7.59 14.60
N PRO A 448 2.55 -6.54 14.53
CA PRO A 448 2.37 -5.60 15.64
C PRO A 448 1.44 -6.13 16.72
N LEU A 449 1.56 -5.52 17.89
CA LEU A 449 0.54 -5.52 18.91
C LEU A 449 -0.33 -4.27 18.76
N TYR A 450 -1.64 -4.41 19.00
CA TYR A 450 -2.57 -3.29 19.07
C TYR A 450 -3.12 -3.18 20.48
N TYR A 451 -3.23 -1.93 20.93
CA TYR A 451 -3.81 -1.57 22.22
C TYR A 451 -5.13 -0.85 22.00
N PHE A 452 -6.16 -1.29 22.73
CA PHE A 452 -7.45 -0.62 22.79
C PHE A 452 -7.73 -0.25 24.25
N PRO A 453 -7.84 1.04 24.57
CA PRO A 453 -8.19 1.45 25.93
C PRO A 453 -9.59 0.97 26.29
N ALA A 454 -9.84 0.84 27.60
CA ALA A 454 -11.18 0.57 28.10
C ALA A 454 -12.16 1.69 27.66
N SER A 455 -13.39 1.29 27.35
CA SER A 455 -14.53 2.16 27.06
C SER A 455 -15.72 1.67 27.88
N GLU A 456 -16.82 2.45 27.94
CA GLU A 456 -17.99 2.12 28.75
C GLU A 456 -18.47 0.66 28.53
N ASP A 457 -18.45 0.18 27.29
CA ASP A 457 -18.97 -1.14 26.92
C ASP A 457 -17.90 -2.22 26.71
N LYS A 458 -16.61 -1.87 26.74
CA LYS A 458 -15.52 -2.81 26.40
C LYS A 458 -14.33 -2.66 27.33
N PRO A 459 -13.84 -3.76 27.92
CA PRO A 459 -12.63 -3.72 28.71
C PRO A 459 -11.42 -3.37 27.84
N GLU A 460 -10.36 -2.90 28.50
CA GLU A 460 -9.04 -2.79 27.91
C GLU A 460 -8.64 -4.12 27.27
N ARG A 461 -8.05 -4.07 26.08
CA ARG A 461 -7.61 -5.28 25.39
C ARG A 461 -6.43 -5.05 24.47
N TYR A 462 -5.68 -6.13 24.33
CA TYR A 462 -4.56 -6.24 23.42
C TYR A 462 -4.86 -7.26 22.32
N LEU A 463 -4.42 -6.96 21.10
CA LEU A 463 -4.64 -7.77 19.92
C LEU A 463 -3.36 -7.84 19.10
N VAL A 464 -2.81 -9.03 18.93
CA VAL A 464 -1.86 -9.24 17.83
C VAL A 464 -2.67 -9.34 16.57
N PHE A 465 -2.40 -8.46 15.61
CA PHE A 465 -3.11 -8.44 14.34
C PHE A 465 -2.08 -8.44 13.22
N LYS A 466 -2.29 -9.32 12.26
CA LYS A 466 -1.53 -9.29 11.02
C LYS A 466 -2.47 -9.06 9.86
N THR A 467 -2.08 -8.15 8.99
CA THR A 467 -2.55 -8.11 7.61
C THR A 467 -1.34 -8.23 6.69
N ASN A 468 -1.60 -8.61 5.44
CA ASN A 468 -0.58 -9.07 4.54
C ASN A 468 0.51 -8.01 4.27
N LYS A 469 1.78 -8.39 4.49
CA LYS A 469 2.93 -7.69 3.89
C LYS A 469 3.07 -8.28 2.49
N ALA A 470 2.63 -7.56 1.45
CA ALA A 470 2.34 -8.05 0.09
C ALA A 470 3.45 -8.86 -0.62
N ALA A 471 4.63 -9.03 -0.02
CA ALA A 471 5.75 -9.73 -0.60
C ALA A 471 6.42 -10.84 0.23
N LYS A 472 6.24 -10.88 1.55
CA LYS A 472 6.97 -11.79 2.46
C LYS A 472 6.01 -12.52 3.39
N GLN A 473 5.98 -13.84 3.27
CA GLN A 473 5.35 -14.74 4.24
C GLN A 473 6.34 -15.01 5.36
N SER A 474 6.47 -14.04 6.27
CA SER A 474 7.21 -14.28 7.50
C SER A 474 6.35 -15.11 8.44
N MET A 475 7.00 -16.04 9.15
CA MET A 475 6.40 -16.66 10.31
C MET A 475 6.29 -15.62 11.42
N VAL A 476 5.08 -15.44 11.95
CA VAL A 476 4.85 -14.64 13.14
C VAL A 476 5.10 -15.54 14.35
N THR A 477 5.91 -15.06 15.28
CA THR A 477 6.20 -15.76 16.53
C THR A 477 5.73 -14.91 17.70
N LEU A 478 5.00 -15.54 18.62
CA LEU A 478 4.53 -14.96 19.88
C LEU A 478 5.11 -15.81 21.01
N ARG A 479 5.77 -15.20 21.98
CA ARG A 479 6.38 -15.91 23.10
C ARG A 479 5.85 -15.41 24.45
N PHE A 480 5.58 -16.36 25.33
CA PHE A 480 5.15 -16.15 26.72
C PHE A 480 6.03 -17.00 27.64
N ASP A 481 6.42 -16.47 28.80
CA ASP A 481 6.97 -17.29 29.86
C ASP A 481 5.83 -17.84 30.72
N THR A 482 5.82 -19.15 30.95
CA THR A 482 4.70 -19.84 31.61
C THR A 482 5.17 -20.82 32.68
N GLU A 483 4.31 -21.08 33.65
CA GLU A 483 4.46 -22.11 34.67
C GLU A 483 3.30 -23.10 34.54
N VAL A 484 3.58 -24.32 34.07
CA VAL A 484 2.57 -25.37 33.92
C VAL A 484 2.47 -26.17 35.21
N ALA A 485 1.31 -26.13 35.86
CA ALA A 485 1.11 -26.75 37.17
C ALA A 485 1.17 -28.29 37.12
N LYS A 486 0.73 -28.93 36.03
CA LYS A 486 0.64 -30.40 35.95
C LYS A 486 0.87 -30.92 34.52
N THR A 487 1.62 -32.00 34.39
CA THR A 487 1.78 -32.68 33.10
C THR A 487 0.48 -33.36 32.70
N GLY A 488 0.00 -33.13 31.46
CA GLY A 488 -1.18 -33.79 30.94
C GLY A 488 -1.83 -33.09 29.76
N TRP A 489 -3.06 -33.50 29.47
CA TRP A 489 -3.89 -32.87 28.44
C TRP A 489 -4.57 -31.62 28.98
N TYR A 490 -4.56 -30.57 28.17
CA TYR A 490 -5.25 -29.32 28.41
C TYR A 490 -6.20 -29.03 27.25
N GLU A 491 -7.43 -28.64 27.55
CA GLU A 491 -8.31 -27.98 26.61
C GLU A 491 -7.82 -26.57 26.36
N LEU A 492 -7.81 -26.16 25.09
CA LEU A 492 -7.35 -24.86 24.64
C LEU A 492 -8.48 -24.08 24.00
N LYS A 493 -8.87 -22.98 24.64
CA LYS A 493 -9.77 -21.97 24.08
C LYS A 493 -8.98 -20.75 23.65
N TYR A 494 -9.48 -20.00 22.67
CA TYR A 494 -8.82 -18.76 22.26
C TYR A 494 -9.81 -17.76 21.65
N LYS A 495 -9.51 -16.46 21.78
CA LYS A 495 -10.21 -15.43 21.00
C LYS A 495 -9.34 -14.96 19.85
N GLY A 496 -9.73 -15.36 18.64
CA GLY A 496 -9.08 -14.92 17.42
C GLY A 496 -10.05 -14.84 16.24
N THR A 497 -9.58 -14.26 15.15
CA THR A 497 -10.29 -14.17 13.87
C THR A 497 -9.33 -14.44 12.74
N SER A 498 -9.82 -14.98 11.63
CA SER A 498 -9.04 -15.12 10.40
C SER A 498 -9.91 -15.05 9.15
N PHE A 499 -9.29 -14.63 8.05
CA PHE A 499 -9.90 -14.65 6.72
C PHE A 499 -9.89 -16.05 6.07
N GLN A 500 -9.11 -17.01 6.59
CA GLN A 500 -9.03 -18.37 6.03
C GLN A 500 -9.27 -19.42 7.12
N ASP A 501 -10.05 -20.45 6.77
CA ASP A 501 -10.26 -21.64 7.59
C ASP A 501 -9.06 -22.60 7.47
N GLY A 502 -8.90 -23.52 8.42
CA GLY A 502 -7.83 -24.53 8.40
C GLY A 502 -6.82 -24.35 9.54
N GLU A 503 -5.54 -24.66 9.31
CA GLU A 503 -4.48 -24.44 10.30
C GLU A 503 -4.36 -22.94 10.63
N PHE A 504 -4.36 -22.60 11.92
CA PHE A 504 -4.21 -21.23 12.38
C PHE A 504 -2.83 -20.99 12.98
N PHE A 505 -2.49 -21.69 14.07
CA PHE A 505 -1.19 -21.57 14.70
C PHE A 505 -0.72 -22.92 15.23
N LYS A 506 0.59 -23.06 15.37
CA LYS A 506 1.21 -24.15 16.12
C LYS A 506 1.60 -23.65 17.50
N LEU A 507 1.36 -24.46 18.51
CA LEU A 507 1.74 -24.20 19.89
C LEU A 507 2.94 -25.07 20.25
N TRP A 508 3.99 -24.45 20.77
CA TRP A 508 5.23 -25.11 21.17
C TRP A 508 5.48 -24.86 22.66
N GLN A 509 5.97 -25.89 23.36
CA GLN A 509 6.51 -25.77 24.71
C GLN A 509 8.01 -26.05 24.63
N GLY A 510 8.83 -25.00 24.82
CA GLY A 510 10.25 -25.06 24.50
C GLY A 510 10.49 -25.47 23.04
N ARG A 511 11.06 -26.66 22.80
CA ARG A 511 11.32 -27.20 21.44
C ARG A 511 10.30 -28.26 20.99
N LYS A 512 9.30 -28.57 21.82
CA LYS A 512 8.32 -29.63 21.57
C LYS A 512 7.04 -29.03 21.00
N LEU A 513 6.54 -29.57 19.88
CA LEU A 513 5.23 -29.21 19.36
C LEU A 513 4.14 -29.76 20.31
N ALA A 514 3.44 -28.87 21.00
CA ALA A 514 2.36 -29.21 21.92
C ALA A 514 1.04 -29.47 21.17
N GLY A 515 0.83 -28.80 20.04
CA GLY A 515 -0.34 -29.03 19.18
C GLY A 515 -0.41 -28.10 17.98
N THR A 516 -1.29 -28.44 17.02
CA THR A 516 -1.65 -27.60 15.87
C THR A 516 -3.11 -27.18 16.00
N VAL A 517 -3.36 -25.88 16.10
CA VAL A 517 -4.68 -25.30 16.32
C VAL A 517 -5.28 -24.87 14.99
N ARG A 518 -6.60 -25.08 14.84
CA ARG A 518 -7.33 -24.80 13.60
C ARG A 518 -8.35 -23.70 13.83
N PHE A 519 -8.61 -22.90 12.80
CA PHE A 519 -9.66 -21.89 12.77
C PHE A 519 -10.78 -22.31 11.81
N ASP A 520 -12.02 -22.06 12.21
CA ASP A 520 -13.23 -22.25 11.42
C ASP A 520 -14.17 -21.08 11.68
N ARG A 521 -14.51 -20.32 10.64
CA ARG A 521 -15.38 -19.14 10.75
C ARG A 521 -16.78 -19.43 11.30
N SER A 522 -17.23 -20.68 11.26
CA SER A 522 -18.53 -21.10 11.79
C SER A 522 -18.51 -21.47 13.28
N VAL A 523 -17.33 -21.49 13.92
CA VAL A 523 -17.14 -21.91 15.32
C VAL A 523 -16.57 -20.76 16.16
N ASP A 524 -17.16 -20.49 17.33
CA ASP A 524 -16.57 -19.58 18.31
C ASP A 524 -15.61 -20.35 19.25
N ASP A 525 -14.32 -20.31 18.94
CA ASP A 525 -13.26 -20.94 19.74
C ASP A 525 -13.02 -20.29 21.11
N ALA A 526 -13.71 -19.18 21.41
CA ALA A 526 -13.77 -18.66 22.77
C ALA A 526 -14.67 -19.53 23.68
N LEU A 527 -15.55 -20.35 23.09
CA LEU A 527 -16.51 -21.19 23.80
C LEU A 527 -16.30 -22.69 23.55
N SER A 528 -15.76 -23.06 22.39
CA SER A 528 -15.54 -24.44 21.95
C SER A 528 -14.36 -25.13 22.65
N ASP A 529 -14.51 -26.42 22.97
CA ASP A 529 -13.52 -27.30 23.61
C ASP A 529 -12.79 -28.22 22.61
N ARG A 530 -12.94 -27.96 21.30
CA ARG A 530 -12.47 -28.84 20.22
C ARG A 530 -10.95 -28.97 20.10
N HIS A 531 -10.17 -28.14 20.82
CA HIS A 531 -8.72 -28.16 20.77
C HIS A 531 -8.13 -28.69 22.08
N LYS A 532 -7.21 -29.65 21.96
CA LYS A 532 -6.46 -30.21 23.08
C LYS A 532 -4.97 -30.19 22.78
N VAL A 533 -4.17 -29.89 23.80
CA VAL A 533 -2.70 -29.88 23.74
C VAL A 533 -2.13 -30.63 24.93
N TYR A 534 -0.97 -31.25 24.76
CA TYR A 534 -0.28 -31.92 25.86
C TYR A 534 0.88 -31.05 26.36
N LEU A 535 0.87 -30.71 27.64
CA LEU A 535 1.87 -29.85 28.27
C LEU A 535 2.59 -30.61 29.40
N GLU A 536 3.88 -30.33 29.58
CA GLU A 536 4.71 -30.83 30.67
C GLU A 536 4.78 -29.79 31.80
N ALA A 537 4.76 -30.24 33.05
CA ALA A 537 4.82 -29.36 34.22
C ALA A 537 6.16 -28.61 34.34
N GLY A 538 6.12 -27.43 34.97
CA GLY A 538 7.27 -26.60 35.32
C GLY A 538 7.37 -25.29 34.52
N PRO A 539 8.45 -24.51 34.76
CA PRO A 539 8.71 -23.25 34.08
C PRO A 539 9.21 -23.51 32.67
N GLN A 540 8.35 -23.31 31.67
CA GLN A 540 8.68 -23.48 30.27
C GLN A 540 8.05 -22.35 29.45
N PRO A 541 8.75 -21.79 28.46
CA PRO A 541 8.12 -20.84 27.55
C PRO A 541 7.10 -21.54 26.66
N LEU A 542 5.98 -20.87 26.42
CA LEU A 542 5.07 -21.20 25.34
C LEU A 542 5.32 -20.27 24.15
N GLU A 543 5.41 -20.87 22.97
CA GLU A 543 5.58 -20.16 21.71
C GLU A 543 4.46 -20.51 20.75
N LEU A 544 3.89 -19.50 20.10
CA LEU A 544 2.92 -19.67 19.01
C LEU A 544 3.56 -19.22 17.72
N THR A 545 3.44 -20.06 16.69
CA THR A 545 3.90 -19.72 15.34
C THR A 545 2.74 -19.73 14.36
N VAL A 546 2.60 -18.64 13.59
CA VAL A 546 1.63 -18.50 12.50
C VAL A 546 2.37 -18.30 11.18
N LEU A 547 2.09 -19.14 10.18
CA LEU A 547 2.62 -19.00 8.82
C LEU A 547 1.52 -19.35 7.81
N ARG A 548 1.18 -18.41 6.92
CA ARG A 548 0.14 -18.60 5.90
C ARG A 548 0.65 -18.29 4.50
N LYS A 549 0.15 -19.03 3.49
CA LYS A 549 0.62 -19.03 2.11
C LYS A 549 -0.05 -18.03 1.17
N ASP A 550 -1.06 -17.29 1.63
CA ASP A 550 -1.88 -16.39 0.81
C ASP A 550 -2.17 -15.08 1.56
N PHE A 551 -3.29 -14.40 1.26
CA PHE A 551 -3.75 -13.22 2.00
C PHE A 551 -3.87 -13.49 3.51
N ASP A 552 -2.86 -13.08 4.26
CA ASP A 552 -2.71 -13.29 5.69
C ASP A 552 -3.37 -12.14 6.44
N ARG A 553 -4.64 -12.33 6.82
CA ARG A 553 -5.36 -11.41 7.71
C ARG A 553 -5.99 -12.16 8.87
N TRP A 554 -5.51 -11.88 10.08
CA TRP A 554 -6.00 -12.50 11.31
C TRP A 554 -5.69 -11.64 12.53
N GLY A 555 -6.40 -11.92 13.63
CA GLY A 555 -6.16 -11.34 14.94
C GLY A 555 -6.22 -12.40 16.04
N LEU A 556 -5.46 -12.22 17.11
CA LEU A 556 -5.45 -13.06 18.30
C LEU A 556 -5.34 -12.20 19.56
N SER A 557 -6.20 -12.44 20.56
CA SER A 557 -6.33 -11.59 21.75
C SER A 557 -5.97 -12.31 23.06
N TRP A 558 -6.31 -13.60 23.19
CA TRP A 558 -5.96 -14.39 24.38
C TRP A 558 -6.08 -15.89 24.10
N LEU A 559 -5.45 -16.68 24.97
CA LEU A 559 -5.52 -18.14 25.06
C LEU A 559 -5.98 -18.53 26.46
N GLU A 560 -6.72 -19.63 26.60
CA GLU A 560 -7.13 -20.16 27.91
C GLU A 560 -6.94 -21.67 27.94
N PHE A 561 -6.28 -22.15 28.99
CA PHE A 561 -5.93 -23.55 29.18
C PHE A 561 -6.67 -24.12 30.39
N SER A 562 -7.41 -25.20 30.19
CA SER A 562 -8.10 -25.94 31.25
C SER A 562 -7.59 -27.38 31.33
N PHE A 563 -7.16 -27.84 32.51
CA PHE A 563 -6.64 -29.21 32.65
C PHE A 563 -7.77 -30.23 32.43
N VAL A 564 -7.52 -31.22 31.58
CA VAL A 564 -8.44 -32.33 31.33
C VAL A 564 -8.17 -33.41 32.36
N THR A 565 -9.15 -33.64 33.23
CA THR A 565 -9.08 -34.75 34.18
C THR A 565 -9.23 -36.06 33.40
N PRO A 566 -8.38 -37.08 33.64
CA PRO A 566 -8.44 -38.38 32.96
C PRO A 566 -9.81 -39.07 33.04
#